data_AF-A0A4R4J2X7-F1
#
_entry.id   AF-A0A4R4J2X7-F1
#
_cell.length_a   1.000
_cell.length_b   1.000
_cell.length_c   1.000
_cell.angle_alpha   90.00
_cell.angle_beta   90.00
_cell.angle_gamma   90.00
#
_symmetry.space_group_name_H-M   'P 1'
#
loop_
_entity.id
_entity.type
_entity.pdbx_description
1 polymer ?
#
loop_
_entity_poly.entity_id
_entity_poly.type
_entity_poly.pdbx_seq_one_letter_code
_entity_poly.pdbx_strand_id
1 'polypeptide(L)'
;MDKIRTVAETLAVLRQHHHPFGLERQPKQLKTSDFDGAVIFSNDLKTATVPPAFFTVQTIQELKELGGIPDSEYGLGRMEPHHPLPEPFSAERLANVTGNHIDLCKAFRAYIYSDSALVKDYEEILNAKRFPMKVALYSGENITITSDNPLIVEDKDDYGEPVVLVYDQIIIEPGGRIIYRTNGRIEANTIVGNGSAKDEGIVSKGSNGANGVDGAPGNSGADGSDGHTGTDSKNGCLFSSTPGTDGTSGSIGALGGDGAAAGNATDLTVNVQHVTGEIGASALGGNGGNGGRGGMGGWGGKGGDGGNGTAKCSPEAAGNGGNGGNGGNGGNGGRGGDSGNIYINFSDGDPVLQVMSLNGLGGEGGKGGWGGVGGQPGESSKFGGINRYQGDYGIDGLRGEFGDDGITGKIYINGHERKSDR
;
A
#
# COMPACT_ATOMS: atom_id res chain seq x y z
N MET A 1 -28.33 9.17 21.91
CA MET A 1 -27.67 10.13 21.03
C MET A 1 -27.88 11.54 21.56
N ASP A 2 -26.77 12.21 21.82
CA ASP A 2 -26.77 13.66 22.02
C ASP A 2 -27.26 14.36 20.74
N LYS A 3 -27.79 15.58 20.88
CA LYS A 3 -28.29 16.37 19.74
C LYS A 3 -27.16 16.57 18.72
N ILE A 4 -27.40 16.18 17.45
CA ILE A 4 -26.47 16.48 16.34
C ILE A 4 -26.47 17.99 16.11
N ARG A 5 -25.29 18.61 16.19
CA ARG A 5 -25.09 20.05 15.95
C ARG A 5 -25.50 20.41 14.53
N THR A 6 -26.12 21.57 14.38
CA THR A 6 -26.24 22.24 13.08
C THR A 6 -24.86 22.71 12.63
N VAL A 7 -24.69 22.88 11.33
CA VAL A 7 -23.50 23.50 10.72
C VAL A 7 -23.23 24.89 11.34
N ALA A 8 -24.27 25.68 11.58
CA ALA A 8 -24.14 26.99 12.21
C ALA A 8 -23.62 26.90 13.66
N GLU A 9 -24.12 25.96 14.46
CA GLU A 9 -23.63 25.69 15.82
C GLU A 9 -22.15 25.25 15.78
N THR A 10 -21.76 24.37 14.86
CA THR A 10 -20.37 23.92 14.74
C THR A 10 -19.43 25.03 14.30
N LEU A 11 -19.80 25.83 13.29
CA LEU A 11 -19.00 26.99 12.90
C LEU A 11 -18.92 28.04 14.02
N ALA A 12 -19.96 28.20 14.84
CA ALA A 12 -19.92 29.08 16.01
C ALA A 12 -18.92 28.58 17.07
N VAL A 13 -18.94 27.29 17.40
CA VAL A 13 -17.97 26.65 18.31
C VAL A 13 -16.54 26.83 17.78
N LEU A 14 -16.32 26.55 16.49
CA LEU A 14 -15.00 26.73 15.87
C LEU A 14 -14.53 28.19 15.94
N ARG A 15 -15.39 29.16 15.64
CA ARG A 15 -15.06 30.60 15.74
C ARG A 15 -14.73 31.03 17.16
N GLN A 16 -15.48 30.54 18.14
CA GLN A 16 -15.33 30.93 19.53
C GLN A 16 -14.08 30.33 20.18
N HIS A 17 -13.72 29.09 19.84
CA HIS A 17 -12.69 28.33 20.56
C HIS A 17 -11.43 28.05 19.73
N HIS A 18 -11.56 27.89 18.41
CA HIS A 18 -10.47 27.42 17.54
C HIS A 18 -9.98 28.44 16.51
N HIS A 19 -10.69 29.56 16.37
CA HIS A 19 -10.30 30.70 15.54
C HIS A 19 -9.89 30.30 14.10
N PRO A 20 -10.74 29.59 13.34
CA PRO A 20 -10.44 29.15 12.00
C PRO A 20 -10.09 30.32 11.07
N PHE A 21 -9.10 30.11 10.21
CA PHE A 21 -8.68 31.08 9.20
C PHE A 21 -8.88 30.52 7.78
N GLY A 22 -9.15 31.38 6.80
CA GLY A 22 -9.42 30.96 5.42
C GLY A 22 -10.87 30.60 5.12
N LEU A 23 -11.78 30.78 6.08
CA LEU A 23 -13.22 30.58 5.89
C LEU A 23 -13.79 31.49 4.80
N GLU A 24 -13.25 32.70 4.66
CA GLU A 24 -13.65 33.68 3.66
C GLU A 24 -13.35 33.26 2.21
N ARG A 25 -12.49 32.24 2.04
CA ARG A 25 -12.11 31.68 0.73
C ARG A 25 -12.95 30.47 0.36
N GLN A 26 -13.75 29.95 1.28
CA GLN A 26 -14.59 28.80 1.02
C GLN A 26 -15.76 29.18 0.11
N PRO A 27 -16.03 28.42 -0.97
CA PRO A 27 -17.18 28.66 -1.82
C PRO A 27 -18.45 28.32 -1.04
N LYS A 28 -19.42 29.24 -1.07
CA LYS A 28 -20.75 28.98 -0.50
C LYS A 28 -21.45 27.82 -1.20
N GLN A 29 -21.27 27.71 -2.51
CA GLN A 29 -21.84 26.66 -3.34
C GLN A 29 -20.75 26.06 -4.20
N LEU A 30 -20.71 24.74 -4.30
CA LEU A 30 -19.76 24.02 -5.13
C LEU A 30 -20.47 22.90 -5.88
N LYS A 31 -20.33 22.85 -7.21
CA LYS A 31 -20.67 21.67 -7.99
C LYS A 31 -19.39 21.07 -8.55
N THR A 32 -19.18 19.78 -8.31
CA THR A 32 -17.94 19.11 -8.72
C THR A 32 -17.73 19.08 -10.24
N SER A 33 -18.81 19.07 -11.03
CA SER A 33 -18.75 19.14 -12.50
C SER A 33 -18.36 20.51 -13.05
N ASP A 34 -18.19 21.53 -12.21
CA ASP A 34 -17.67 22.83 -12.62
C ASP A 34 -16.13 22.83 -12.78
N PHE A 35 -15.47 21.71 -12.45
CA PHE A 35 -14.01 21.55 -12.50
C PHE A 35 -13.59 20.52 -13.55
N ASP A 36 -12.35 20.64 -14.03
CA ASP A 36 -11.74 19.64 -14.91
C ASP A 36 -11.25 18.44 -14.09
N GLY A 37 -12.01 17.34 -14.11
CA GLY A 37 -11.70 16.11 -13.38
C GLY A 37 -12.05 16.15 -11.89
N ALA A 38 -11.42 15.27 -11.10
CA ALA A 38 -11.75 15.13 -9.69
C ALA A 38 -11.50 16.43 -8.90
N VAL A 39 -12.43 16.75 -7.99
CA VAL A 39 -12.24 17.84 -7.03
C VAL A 39 -11.49 17.28 -5.82
N ILE A 40 -10.40 17.91 -5.42
CA ILE A 40 -9.53 17.45 -4.33
C ILE A 40 -9.67 18.41 -3.15
N PHE A 41 -10.11 17.90 -2.01
CA PHE A 41 -10.05 18.56 -0.71
C PHE A 41 -8.88 17.98 0.08
N SER A 42 -7.86 18.81 0.29
CA SER A 42 -6.62 18.41 0.96
C SER A 42 -6.19 19.39 2.04
N ASN A 43 -5.36 18.93 2.97
CA ASN A 43 -4.61 19.75 3.92
C ASN A 43 -3.42 20.49 3.28
N ASP A 44 -3.04 20.13 2.04
CA ASP A 44 -2.00 20.80 1.25
C ASP A 44 -2.61 21.79 0.25
N LEU A 45 -2.23 23.07 0.39
CA LEU A 45 -2.69 24.17 -0.47
C LEU A 45 -2.35 23.98 -1.96
N LYS A 46 -1.29 23.22 -2.28
CA LYS A 46 -0.89 22.98 -3.68
C LYS A 46 -1.69 21.87 -4.36
N THR A 47 -2.22 20.95 -3.56
CA THR A 47 -2.92 19.76 -4.04
C THR A 47 -4.44 20.02 -4.06
N ALA A 48 -4.94 20.84 -3.14
CA ALA A 48 -6.35 21.16 -3.05
C ALA A 48 -6.87 21.97 -4.27
N THR A 49 -7.98 21.53 -4.85
CA THR A 49 -8.70 22.23 -5.93
C THR A 49 -9.33 23.54 -5.44
N VAL A 50 -9.77 23.55 -4.18
CA VAL A 50 -10.30 24.72 -3.47
C VAL A 50 -9.39 24.99 -2.27
N PRO A 51 -9.01 26.24 -1.97
CA PRO A 51 -8.17 26.51 -0.80
C PRO A 51 -8.86 26.04 0.49
N PRO A 52 -8.24 25.21 1.35
CA PRO A 52 -8.78 24.87 2.66
C PRO A 52 -8.82 26.08 3.61
N ALA A 53 -9.79 26.06 4.52
CA ALA A 53 -9.68 26.76 5.79
C ALA A 53 -8.95 25.86 6.79
N PHE A 54 -8.38 26.45 7.84
CA PHE A 54 -7.70 25.67 8.87
C PHE A 54 -8.03 26.17 10.26
N PHE A 55 -7.99 25.24 11.21
CA PHE A 55 -7.98 25.54 12.63
C PHE A 55 -7.04 24.57 13.34
N THR A 56 -6.78 24.85 14.61
CA THR A 56 -5.90 24.02 15.43
C THR A 56 -6.68 23.43 16.59
N VAL A 57 -6.38 22.16 16.88
CA VAL A 57 -6.85 21.43 18.05
C VAL A 57 -5.65 21.24 18.97
N GLN A 58 -5.81 21.54 20.25
CA GLN A 58 -4.76 21.52 21.26
C GLN A 58 -4.62 20.18 21.97
N THR A 59 -5.69 19.38 22.02
CA THR A 59 -5.68 18.10 22.74
C THR A 59 -6.52 17.01 22.07
N ILE A 60 -6.26 15.75 22.42
CA ILE A 60 -7.01 14.60 21.92
C ILE A 60 -8.46 14.59 22.41
N GLN A 61 -8.71 15.13 23.60
CA GLN A 61 -10.04 15.30 24.18
C GLN A 61 -10.87 16.23 23.29
N GLU A 62 -10.31 17.38 22.95
CA GLU A 62 -10.93 18.38 22.09
C GLU A 62 -11.16 17.81 20.68
N LEU A 63 -10.22 17.02 20.15
CA LEU A 63 -10.41 16.33 18.86
C LEU A 63 -11.56 15.32 18.92
N LYS A 64 -11.69 14.55 20.01
CA LYS A 64 -12.79 13.60 20.21
C LYS A 64 -14.13 14.33 20.29
N GLU A 65 -14.21 15.42 21.04
CA GLU A 65 -15.43 16.24 21.16
C GLU A 65 -15.86 16.85 19.82
N LEU A 66 -14.91 17.28 18.99
CA LEU A 66 -15.20 17.84 17.68
C LEU A 66 -15.51 16.79 16.62
N GLY A 67 -14.79 15.67 16.61
CA GLY A 67 -14.70 14.76 15.47
C GLY A 67 -14.97 13.28 15.76
N GLY A 68 -14.75 12.85 17.01
CA GLY A 68 -14.81 11.46 17.42
C GLY A 68 -16.21 10.94 17.76
N ILE A 69 -16.22 9.70 18.22
CA ILE A 69 -17.41 9.03 18.74
C ILE A 69 -17.49 9.27 20.26
N PRO A 70 -18.60 9.81 20.78
CA PRO A 70 -18.77 10.01 22.23
C PRO A 70 -18.71 8.71 23.01
N ASP A 71 -18.11 8.72 24.21
CA ASP A 71 -18.05 7.53 25.08
C ASP A 71 -19.44 7.07 25.52
N SER A 72 -20.43 7.97 25.51
CA SER A 72 -21.83 7.65 25.78
C SER A 72 -22.46 6.71 24.74
N GLU A 73 -21.83 6.52 23.58
CA GLU A 73 -22.28 5.57 22.56
C GLU A 73 -21.75 4.14 22.79
N TYR A 74 -20.99 3.91 23.86
CA TYR A 74 -20.46 2.60 24.24
C TYR A 74 -21.13 2.01 25.48
N GLY A 75 -21.07 0.68 25.61
CA GLY A 75 -21.55 -0.08 26.77
C GLY A 75 -22.85 -0.86 26.53
N LEU A 76 -23.46 -1.32 27.63
CA LEU A 76 -24.63 -2.23 27.61
C LEU A 76 -25.78 -1.69 26.74
N GLY A 77 -26.09 -2.44 25.67
CA GLY A 77 -27.16 -2.11 24.72
C GLY A 77 -26.79 -1.06 23.67
N ARG A 78 -25.50 -0.68 23.59
CA ARG A 78 -24.95 0.25 22.59
C ARG A 78 -23.80 -0.43 21.82
N MET A 79 -22.83 0.34 21.31
CA MET A 79 -21.66 -0.25 20.66
C MET A 79 -20.74 -0.92 21.68
N GLU A 80 -20.21 -2.07 21.28
CA GLU A 80 -19.05 -2.66 21.96
C GLU A 80 -17.76 -2.02 21.42
N PRO A 81 -16.73 -1.84 22.27
CA PRO A 81 -15.41 -1.45 21.82
C PRO A 81 -14.87 -2.44 20.77
N HIS A 82 -14.45 -1.91 19.63
CA HIS A 82 -14.09 -2.72 18.44
C HIS A 82 -12.79 -2.30 17.76
N HIS A 83 -12.13 -1.27 18.30
CA HIS A 83 -10.80 -0.86 17.84
C HIS A 83 -9.70 -1.70 18.51
N PRO A 84 -8.64 -2.07 17.78
CA PRO A 84 -7.48 -2.72 18.37
C PRO A 84 -6.89 -1.85 19.48
N LEU A 85 -6.75 -2.43 20.68
CA LEU A 85 -6.11 -1.76 21.80
C LEU A 85 -4.58 -1.83 21.69
N PRO A 86 -3.87 -0.79 22.17
CA PRO A 86 -2.42 -0.84 22.27
C PRO A 86 -1.98 -1.88 23.32
N GLU A 87 -0.70 -2.23 23.31
CA GLU A 87 -0.09 -2.90 24.46
C GLU A 87 -0.30 -2.08 25.75
N PRO A 88 -0.28 -2.70 26.95
CA PRO A 88 -0.37 -1.96 28.21
C PRO A 88 0.62 -0.80 28.28
N PHE A 89 0.18 0.32 28.88
CA PHE A 89 0.98 1.53 28.93
C PHE A 89 2.31 1.31 29.67
N SER A 90 3.38 1.86 29.11
CA SER A 90 4.72 1.87 29.73
C SER A 90 5.43 3.16 29.35
N ALA A 91 5.64 4.05 30.33
CA ALA A 91 6.32 5.32 30.13
C ALA A 91 7.77 5.12 29.64
N GLU A 92 8.48 4.13 30.19
CA GLU A 92 9.87 3.80 29.82
C GLU A 92 9.96 3.40 28.34
N ARG A 93 9.05 2.54 27.89
CA ARG A 93 8.99 2.07 26.51
C ARG A 93 8.68 3.20 25.53
N LEU A 94 7.84 4.15 25.93
CA LEU A 94 7.32 5.19 25.05
C LEU A 94 8.07 6.53 25.14
N ALA A 95 8.99 6.72 26.09
CA ALA A 95 9.68 7.98 26.29
C ALA A 95 10.30 8.55 24.99
N ASN A 96 10.93 7.67 24.22
CA ASN A 96 11.70 8.04 23.03
C ASN A 96 11.03 7.64 21.71
N VAL A 97 9.79 7.16 21.74
CA VAL A 97 9.11 6.79 20.48
C VAL A 97 8.66 8.05 19.74
N THR A 98 8.65 7.92 18.42
CA THR A 98 8.07 8.90 17.50
C THR A 98 6.55 8.89 17.63
N GLY A 99 5.89 9.96 17.19
CA GLY A 99 4.43 10.04 17.23
C GLY A 99 3.72 8.89 16.49
N ASN A 100 4.31 8.40 15.40
CA ASN A 100 3.79 7.32 14.54
C ASN A 100 4.05 5.89 15.05
N HIS A 101 4.46 5.71 16.31
CA HIS A 101 4.59 4.40 16.92
C HIS A 101 3.25 3.64 16.93
N ILE A 102 3.26 2.34 16.64
CA ILE A 102 2.04 1.52 16.44
C ILE A 102 1.06 1.61 17.61
N ASP A 103 1.55 1.58 18.85
CA ASP A 103 0.67 1.70 20.02
C ASP A 103 0.14 3.11 20.23
N LEU A 104 0.89 4.15 19.85
CA LEU A 104 0.35 5.52 19.87
C LEU A 104 -0.74 5.67 18.80
N CYS A 105 -0.58 5.04 17.63
CA CYS A 105 -1.61 5.01 16.59
C CYS A 105 -2.86 4.24 17.05
N LYS A 106 -2.70 3.06 17.66
CA LYS A 106 -3.81 2.27 18.23
C LYS A 106 -4.52 3.04 19.35
N ALA A 107 -3.76 3.61 20.29
CA ALA A 107 -4.30 4.41 21.38
C ALA A 107 -5.04 5.65 20.86
N PHE A 108 -4.46 6.38 19.91
CA PHE A 108 -5.11 7.55 19.29
C PHE A 108 -6.44 7.16 18.63
N ARG A 109 -6.43 6.12 17.79
CA ARG A 109 -7.63 5.64 17.09
C ARG A 109 -8.71 5.17 18.08
N ALA A 110 -8.33 4.39 19.09
CA ALA A 110 -9.25 3.95 20.15
C ALA A 110 -9.78 5.13 20.98
N TYR A 111 -8.96 6.14 21.27
CA TYR A 111 -9.41 7.32 22.02
C TYR A 111 -10.48 8.09 21.24
N ILE A 112 -10.26 8.33 19.95
CA ILE A 112 -11.17 9.11 19.10
C ILE A 112 -12.45 8.32 18.77
N TYR A 113 -12.32 7.04 18.42
CA TYR A 113 -13.41 6.26 17.82
C TYR A 113 -13.90 5.09 18.67
N SER A 114 -13.42 4.90 19.90
CA SER A 114 -13.88 3.89 20.87
C SER A 114 -14.20 4.53 22.23
N ASP A 115 -14.49 3.71 23.24
CA ASP A 115 -14.52 4.13 24.65
C ASP A 115 -13.11 4.60 25.08
N SER A 116 -12.96 5.91 25.27
CA SER A 116 -11.68 6.55 25.57
C SER A 116 -11.12 6.14 26.93
N ALA A 117 -11.96 5.64 27.85
CA ALA A 117 -11.53 5.15 29.15
C ALA A 117 -10.57 3.96 29.04
N LEU A 118 -10.66 3.17 27.97
CA LEU A 118 -9.80 2.00 27.73
C LEU A 118 -8.34 2.35 27.45
N VAL A 119 -8.08 3.60 27.05
CA VAL A 119 -6.74 4.09 26.69
C VAL A 119 -6.40 5.38 27.42
N LYS A 120 -7.05 5.64 28.55
CA LYS A 120 -6.88 6.87 29.34
C LYS A 120 -5.42 7.11 29.74
N ASP A 121 -4.68 6.05 30.06
CA ASP A 121 -3.27 6.13 30.46
C ASP A 121 -2.34 6.62 29.35
N TYR A 122 -2.78 6.58 28.08
CA TYR A 122 -2.03 7.12 26.93
C TYR A 122 -2.27 8.62 26.68
N GLU A 123 -3.24 9.24 27.36
CA GLU A 123 -3.69 10.60 27.05
C GLU A 123 -2.57 11.66 27.10
N GLU A 124 -1.74 11.63 28.15
CA GLU A 124 -0.67 12.61 28.33
C GLU A 124 0.36 12.53 27.20
N ILE A 125 0.79 11.32 26.85
CA ILE A 125 1.80 11.13 25.79
C ILE A 125 1.23 11.41 24.40
N LEU A 126 -0.06 11.11 24.16
CA LEU A 126 -0.73 11.46 22.90
C LEU A 126 -0.77 12.98 22.72
N ASN A 127 -1.17 13.71 23.77
CA ASN A 127 -1.15 15.18 23.77
C ASN A 127 0.26 15.73 23.54
N ALA A 128 1.27 15.20 24.23
CA ALA A 128 2.66 15.67 24.09
C ALA A 128 3.29 15.39 22.72
N LYS A 129 2.91 14.29 22.03
CA LYS A 129 3.57 13.83 20.79
C LYS A 129 2.79 14.17 19.52
N ARG A 130 1.48 14.43 19.59
CA ARG A 130 0.61 14.62 18.42
C ARG A 130 -0.07 15.99 18.36
N PHE A 131 -0.07 16.75 19.45
CA PHE A 131 -0.75 18.03 19.53
C PHE A 131 0.24 19.17 19.84
N PRO A 132 -0.05 20.42 19.40
CA PRO A 132 -1.24 20.85 18.66
C PRO A 132 -1.32 20.28 17.23
N MET A 133 -2.53 19.96 16.78
CA MET A 133 -2.81 19.37 15.47
C MET A 133 -3.56 20.37 14.58
N LYS A 134 -3.12 20.51 13.33
CA LYS A 134 -3.80 21.31 12.31
C LYS A 134 -4.90 20.47 11.65
N VAL A 135 -6.08 21.05 11.48
CA VAL A 135 -7.21 20.41 10.80
C VAL A 135 -7.61 21.23 9.59
N ALA A 136 -7.73 20.58 8.43
CA ALA A 136 -8.26 21.20 7.23
C ALA A 136 -9.80 21.18 7.28
N LEU A 137 -10.40 22.33 7.00
CA LEU A 137 -11.84 22.53 7.02
C LEU A 137 -12.32 23.03 5.67
N TYR A 138 -13.31 22.33 5.13
CA TYR A 138 -14.08 22.73 3.96
C TYR A 138 -15.52 22.95 4.39
N SER A 139 -16.05 24.16 4.18
CA SER A 139 -17.40 24.48 4.60
C SER A 139 -18.15 25.35 3.60
N GLY A 140 -19.48 25.28 3.63
CA GLY A 140 -20.31 26.05 2.72
C GLY A 140 -21.80 25.81 2.96
N GLU A 141 -22.62 26.43 2.12
CA GLU A 141 -24.06 26.23 2.13
C GLU A 141 -24.37 24.90 1.40
N ASN A 142 -23.95 24.76 0.14
CA ASN A 142 -24.30 23.58 -0.67
C ASN A 142 -23.08 22.99 -1.39
N ILE A 143 -23.00 21.66 -1.44
CA ILE A 143 -22.08 20.94 -2.32
C ILE A 143 -22.83 19.87 -3.12
N THR A 144 -22.59 19.79 -4.43
CA THR A 144 -23.17 18.79 -5.32
C THR A 144 -22.07 17.94 -5.96
N ILE A 145 -22.14 16.63 -5.72
CA ILE A 145 -21.17 15.65 -6.15
C ILE A 145 -21.75 14.87 -7.34
N THR A 146 -21.01 14.85 -8.44
CA THR A 146 -21.41 14.27 -9.74
C THR A 146 -20.56 13.04 -10.06
N SER A 147 -21.00 12.21 -11.00
CA SER A 147 -20.33 10.95 -11.37
C SER A 147 -18.94 11.15 -11.97
N ASP A 148 -18.82 12.13 -12.86
CA ASP A 148 -17.65 12.32 -13.71
C ASP A 148 -16.51 13.03 -12.95
N ASN A 149 -16.87 13.75 -11.89
CA ASN A 149 -15.98 14.54 -11.06
C ASN A 149 -16.17 14.14 -9.59
N PRO A 150 -15.58 13.01 -9.14
CA PRO A 150 -15.68 12.63 -7.74
C PRO A 150 -15.00 13.67 -6.84
N LEU A 151 -15.48 13.78 -5.61
CA LEU A 151 -14.80 14.52 -4.55
C LEU A 151 -13.80 13.58 -3.87
N ILE A 152 -12.51 13.90 -3.93
CA ILE A 152 -11.45 13.17 -3.23
C ILE A 152 -11.01 13.98 -2.02
N VAL A 153 -11.03 13.35 -0.85
CA VAL A 153 -10.58 13.95 0.41
C VAL A 153 -9.31 13.24 0.85
N GLU A 154 -8.17 13.93 0.83
CA GLU A 154 -6.86 13.30 1.04
C GLU A 154 -5.86 14.16 1.82
N ASP A 155 -4.98 13.47 2.53
CA ASP A 155 -3.75 14.03 3.08
C ASP A 155 -2.61 13.61 2.16
N LYS A 156 -1.90 14.59 1.60
CA LYS A 156 -0.85 14.35 0.61
C LYS A 156 0.27 13.47 1.14
N ASP A 157 0.62 13.66 2.40
CA ASP A 157 1.77 12.99 3.01
C ASP A 157 1.36 11.69 3.72
N ASP A 158 0.07 11.36 3.69
CA ASP A 158 -0.52 10.17 4.31
C ASP A 158 -0.17 10.03 5.82
N TYR A 159 0.03 11.18 6.49
CA TYR A 159 0.26 11.24 7.94
C TYR A 159 -1.04 11.13 8.74
N GLY A 160 -2.18 11.18 8.05
CA GLY A 160 -3.51 11.04 8.62
C GLY A 160 -4.00 12.33 9.26
N GLU A 161 -3.52 13.50 8.81
CA GLU A 161 -4.06 14.78 9.25
C GLU A 161 -5.55 14.90 8.88
N PRO A 162 -6.44 15.32 9.81
CA PRO A 162 -7.86 15.33 9.53
C PRO A 162 -8.28 16.37 8.48
N VAL A 163 -9.11 15.94 7.55
CA VAL A 163 -9.83 16.82 6.60
C VAL A 163 -11.33 16.70 6.85
N VAL A 164 -11.96 17.83 7.18
CA VAL A 164 -13.35 17.87 7.66
C VAL A 164 -14.22 18.68 6.70
N LEU A 165 -15.41 18.15 6.41
CA LEU A 165 -16.43 18.77 5.59
C LEU A 165 -17.59 19.22 6.49
N VAL A 166 -18.02 20.47 6.36
CA VAL A 166 -19.13 21.06 7.14
C VAL A 166 -20.04 21.87 6.22
N TYR A 167 -21.14 21.28 5.75
CA TYR A 167 -22.02 21.89 4.73
C TYR A 167 -23.48 21.88 5.14
N ASP A 168 -24.24 22.96 4.88
CA ASP A 168 -25.68 22.92 5.15
C ASP A 168 -26.36 21.79 4.37
N GLN A 169 -26.01 21.62 3.10
CA GLN A 169 -26.50 20.54 2.25
C GLN A 169 -25.40 19.88 1.42
N ILE A 170 -25.42 18.55 1.41
CA ILE A 170 -24.63 17.72 0.49
C ILE A 170 -25.60 16.96 -0.41
N ILE A 171 -25.47 17.14 -1.73
CA ILE A 171 -26.23 16.42 -2.74
C ILE A 171 -25.29 15.47 -3.45
N ILE A 172 -25.61 14.18 -3.42
CA ILE A 172 -24.90 13.15 -4.16
C ILE A 172 -25.80 12.76 -5.34
N GLU A 173 -25.45 13.23 -6.55
CA GLU A 173 -26.13 12.84 -7.78
C GLU A 173 -25.86 11.35 -8.10
N PRO A 174 -26.64 10.70 -8.98
CA PRO A 174 -26.37 9.31 -9.39
C PRO A 174 -24.92 9.14 -9.86
N GLY A 175 -24.24 8.10 -9.39
CA GLY A 175 -22.81 7.88 -9.68
C GLY A 175 -21.83 8.77 -8.89
N GLY A 176 -22.32 9.78 -8.16
CA GLY A 176 -21.50 10.71 -7.38
C GLY A 176 -20.79 10.04 -6.21
N ARG A 177 -19.52 10.41 -5.98
CA ARG A 177 -18.68 9.79 -4.94
C ARG A 177 -17.86 10.82 -4.15
N ILE A 178 -17.90 10.69 -2.83
CA ILE A 178 -17.00 11.32 -1.88
C ILE A 178 -16.03 10.24 -1.39
N ILE A 179 -14.76 10.33 -1.80
CA ILE A 179 -13.72 9.33 -1.55
C ILE A 179 -12.73 9.89 -0.52
N TYR A 180 -12.83 9.42 0.72
CA TYR A 180 -11.88 9.66 1.78
C TYR A 180 -10.67 8.72 1.69
N ARG A 181 -9.48 9.31 1.77
CA ARG A 181 -8.19 8.61 1.86
C ARG A 181 -7.38 9.02 3.10
N THR A 182 -7.95 9.88 3.94
CA THR A 182 -7.38 10.33 5.21
C THR A 182 -8.45 10.30 6.29
N ASN A 183 -8.06 10.51 7.56
CA ASN A 183 -9.00 10.64 8.65
C ASN A 183 -9.89 11.86 8.42
N GLY A 184 -11.16 11.77 8.81
CA GLY A 184 -12.00 12.93 8.67
C GLY A 184 -13.40 12.77 9.20
N ARG A 185 -14.15 13.84 8.99
CA ARG A 185 -15.55 13.94 9.38
C ARG A 185 -16.34 14.66 8.31
N ILE A 186 -17.55 14.19 8.07
CA ILE A 186 -18.58 14.88 7.33
C ILE A 186 -19.62 15.34 8.34
N GLU A 187 -19.94 16.62 8.32
CA GLU A 187 -21.04 17.19 9.07
C GLU A 187 -21.98 17.97 8.14
N ALA A 188 -23.28 17.70 8.22
CA ALA A 188 -24.26 18.41 7.41
C ALA A 188 -25.61 18.58 8.09
N ASN A 189 -26.36 19.62 7.71
CA ASN A 189 -27.77 19.67 8.11
C ASN A 189 -28.58 18.69 7.24
N THR A 190 -28.25 18.55 5.96
CA THR A 190 -28.96 17.65 5.05
C THR A 190 -28.02 16.91 4.11
N ILE A 191 -28.21 15.60 3.98
CA ILE A 191 -27.64 14.81 2.87
C ILE A 191 -28.78 14.25 2.03
N VAL A 192 -28.72 14.51 0.72
CA VAL A 192 -29.63 13.92 -0.28
C VAL A 192 -28.83 12.97 -1.15
N GLY A 193 -29.13 11.68 -1.06
CA GLY A 193 -28.57 10.66 -1.91
C GLY A 193 -29.46 10.34 -3.09
N ASN A 194 -28.92 10.37 -4.29
CA ASN A 194 -29.57 9.84 -5.48
C ASN A 194 -28.75 8.71 -6.10
N GLY A 195 -27.92 8.03 -5.29
CA GLY A 195 -27.12 6.88 -5.72
C GLY A 195 -27.99 5.65 -5.91
N SER A 196 -27.46 4.65 -6.62
CA SER A 196 -28.12 3.36 -6.86
C SER A 196 -27.23 2.15 -6.54
N ALA A 197 -25.96 2.39 -6.18
CA ALA A 197 -24.97 1.35 -5.89
C ALA A 197 -24.16 1.62 -4.62
N LYS A 198 -23.57 0.56 -4.05
CA LYS A 198 -22.82 0.58 -2.78
C LYS A 198 -21.59 1.48 -2.78
N ASP A 199 -20.96 1.69 -3.94
CA ASP A 199 -19.80 2.56 -4.13
C ASP A 199 -20.16 3.97 -4.63
N GLU A 200 -21.47 4.27 -4.77
CA GLU A 200 -22.01 5.61 -5.05
C GLU A 200 -22.43 6.27 -3.74
N GLY A 201 -21.73 7.32 -3.32
CA GLY A 201 -21.94 7.95 -2.03
C GLY A 201 -20.65 8.20 -1.28
N ILE A 202 -20.52 7.59 -0.10
CA ILE A 202 -19.42 7.85 0.84
C ILE A 202 -18.47 6.64 0.82
N VAL A 203 -17.22 6.86 0.44
CA VAL A 203 -16.22 5.80 0.31
C VAL A 203 -14.99 6.16 1.15
N SER A 204 -14.63 5.34 2.13
CA SER A 204 -13.30 5.37 2.75
C SER A 204 -12.41 4.33 2.07
N LYS A 205 -11.25 4.73 1.54
CA LYS A 205 -10.44 3.90 0.65
C LYS A 205 -8.95 4.00 0.94
N GLY A 206 -8.32 2.84 1.13
CA GLY A 206 -6.87 2.67 1.19
C GLY A 206 -6.21 2.67 -0.20
N SER A 207 -4.91 2.98 -0.24
CA SER A 207 -4.09 2.97 -1.45
C SER A 207 -3.58 1.56 -1.77
N ASN A 208 -3.49 1.21 -3.06
CA ASN A 208 -2.91 -0.08 -3.45
C ASN A 208 -1.39 -0.05 -3.31
N GLY A 209 -0.80 -1.18 -2.96
CA GLY A 209 0.63 -1.40 -3.01
C GLY A 209 1.16 -1.45 -4.43
N ALA A 210 2.35 -0.89 -4.65
CA ALA A 210 3.07 -1.03 -5.91
C ALA A 210 3.61 -2.44 -6.09
N ASN A 211 3.59 -2.96 -7.31
CA ASN A 211 4.21 -4.24 -7.62
C ASN A 211 5.74 -4.15 -7.49
N GLY A 212 6.35 -5.26 -7.10
CA GLY A 212 7.78 -5.47 -7.13
C GLY A 212 8.32 -5.50 -8.55
N VAL A 213 9.58 -5.08 -8.70
CA VAL A 213 10.27 -5.08 -10.00
C VAL A 213 10.79 -6.49 -10.32
N ASP A 214 10.75 -6.88 -11.59
CA ASP A 214 11.34 -8.15 -12.01
C ASP A 214 12.87 -8.10 -11.93
N GLY A 215 13.46 -9.22 -11.54
CA GLY A 215 14.91 -9.43 -11.50
C GLY A 215 15.50 -9.51 -12.90
N ALA A 216 16.61 -8.82 -13.12
CA ALA A 216 17.38 -8.91 -14.36
C ALA A 216 17.95 -10.33 -14.56
N PRO A 217 17.98 -10.84 -15.81
CA PRO A 217 18.62 -12.11 -16.10
C PRO A 217 20.13 -12.05 -15.86
N GLY A 218 20.71 -13.18 -15.52
CA GLY A 218 22.15 -13.39 -15.47
C GLY A 218 22.75 -13.44 -16.88
N ASN A 219 24.00 -13.03 -16.98
CA ASN A 219 24.78 -13.10 -18.20
C ASN A 219 25.32 -14.51 -18.40
N SER A 220 25.25 -15.01 -19.63
CA SER A 220 25.92 -16.26 -19.98
C SER A 220 27.44 -16.13 -19.82
N GLY A 221 28.06 -17.23 -19.45
CA GLY A 221 29.50 -17.38 -19.43
C GLY A 221 30.09 -17.35 -20.83
N ALA A 222 31.33 -16.91 -20.94
CA ALA A 222 32.10 -16.95 -22.17
C ALA A 222 32.61 -18.37 -22.43
N ASP A 223 32.63 -18.77 -23.69
CA ASP A 223 33.25 -20.03 -24.10
C ASP A 223 34.76 -19.98 -23.88
N GLY A 224 35.34 -21.14 -23.60
CA GLY A 224 36.78 -21.33 -23.54
C GLY A 224 37.41 -21.24 -24.93
N SER A 225 38.65 -20.78 -25.00
CA SER A 225 39.43 -20.78 -26.23
C SER A 225 39.98 -22.17 -26.53
N ASP A 226 39.93 -22.56 -27.79
CA ASP A 226 40.51 -23.82 -28.26
C ASP A 226 42.03 -23.85 -28.12
N GLY A 227 42.55 -25.05 -27.89
CA GLY A 227 43.97 -25.34 -27.91
C GLY A 227 44.56 -25.36 -29.32
N HIS A 228 45.83 -24.99 -29.44
CA HIS A 228 46.55 -25.05 -30.69
C HIS A 228 47.04 -26.48 -30.98
N THR A 229 47.00 -26.88 -32.25
CA THR A 229 47.51 -28.17 -32.72
C THR A 229 49.03 -28.21 -32.66
N GLY A 230 49.59 -29.36 -32.28
CA GLY A 230 51.04 -29.57 -32.26
C GLY A 230 51.66 -29.49 -33.66
N THR A 231 52.97 -29.24 -33.73
CA THR A 231 53.71 -29.17 -35.01
C THR A 231 54.90 -30.13 -34.99
N ASP A 232 55.03 -30.97 -36.02
CA ASP A 232 56.14 -31.91 -36.16
C ASP A 232 57.42 -31.24 -36.67
N SER A 233 58.58 -31.73 -36.23
CA SER A 233 59.88 -31.53 -36.90
C SER A 233 60.43 -32.87 -37.42
N LYS A 234 61.55 -32.80 -38.15
CA LYS A 234 62.28 -34.01 -38.57
C LYS A 234 62.69 -34.89 -37.39
N ASN A 235 62.99 -34.30 -36.23
CA ASN A 235 63.57 -35.01 -35.07
C ASN A 235 62.60 -35.30 -33.92
N GLY A 236 61.32 -34.91 -34.02
CA GLY A 236 60.34 -35.08 -32.94
C GLY A 236 59.26 -34.00 -32.97
N CYS A 237 58.47 -33.88 -31.91
CA CYS A 237 57.55 -32.76 -31.72
C CYS A 237 58.32 -31.43 -31.65
N LEU A 238 57.99 -30.47 -32.52
CA LEU A 238 58.62 -29.15 -32.54
C LEU A 238 57.92 -28.18 -31.57
N PHE A 239 56.59 -28.14 -31.65
CA PHE A 239 55.72 -27.39 -30.77
C PHE A 239 54.64 -28.33 -30.28
N SER A 240 54.53 -28.50 -28.97
CA SER A 240 53.43 -29.28 -28.39
C SER A 240 52.09 -28.65 -28.73
N SER A 241 51.05 -29.48 -28.77
CA SER A 241 49.69 -28.97 -28.73
C SER A 241 49.45 -28.25 -27.39
N THR A 242 48.43 -27.40 -27.32
CA THR A 242 48.04 -26.72 -26.07
C THR A 242 46.66 -27.17 -25.63
N PRO A 243 46.34 -27.15 -24.33
CA PRO A 243 44.99 -27.47 -23.88
C PRO A 243 44.00 -26.38 -24.32
N GLY A 244 42.73 -26.78 -24.45
CA GLY A 244 41.62 -25.83 -24.49
C GLY A 244 41.40 -25.24 -23.10
N THR A 245 40.88 -24.02 -23.01
CA THR A 245 40.55 -23.40 -21.72
C THR A 245 39.13 -23.74 -21.31
N ASP A 246 38.86 -23.70 -20.01
CA ASP A 246 37.49 -23.90 -19.50
C ASP A 246 36.58 -22.75 -19.96
N GLY A 247 35.30 -23.06 -20.15
CA GLY A 247 34.26 -22.05 -20.28
C GLY A 247 34.01 -21.39 -18.94
N THR A 248 33.60 -20.12 -18.93
CA THR A 248 33.28 -19.43 -17.68
C THR A 248 31.86 -19.77 -17.24
N SER A 249 31.59 -19.68 -15.93
CA SER A 249 30.24 -19.86 -15.43
C SER A 249 29.31 -18.73 -15.89
N GLY A 250 28.03 -19.05 -16.06
CA GLY A 250 26.98 -18.05 -16.17
C GLY A 250 26.78 -17.34 -14.84
N SER A 251 26.36 -16.08 -14.88
CA SER A 251 26.07 -15.31 -13.68
C SER A 251 24.69 -15.64 -13.13
N ILE A 252 24.53 -15.45 -11.83
CA ILE A 252 23.24 -15.62 -11.15
C ILE A 252 22.23 -14.58 -11.68
N GLY A 253 20.96 -14.96 -11.80
CA GLY A 253 19.85 -14.05 -12.08
C GLY A 253 19.50 -13.21 -10.85
N ALA A 254 19.17 -11.94 -11.05
CA ALA A 254 18.86 -11.05 -9.93
C ALA A 254 17.54 -11.43 -9.25
N LEU A 255 17.40 -11.08 -7.97
CA LEU A 255 16.16 -11.27 -7.23
C LEU A 255 15.03 -10.41 -7.80
N GLY A 256 13.81 -10.92 -7.76
CA GLY A 256 12.61 -10.11 -7.91
C GLY A 256 12.42 -9.24 -6.67
N GLY A 257 11.99 -7.99 -6.87
CA GLY A 257 11.64 -7.10 -5.76
C GLY A 257 10.33 -7.50 -5.11
N ASP A 258 10.19 -7.22 -3.81
CA ASP A 258 8.93 -7.46 -3.10
C ASP A 258 7.85 -6.47 -3.55
N GLY A 259 6.59 -6.91 -3.50
CA GLY A 259 5.44 -6.02 -3.62
C GLY A 259 5.30 -5.14 -2.37
N ALA A 260 4.95 -3.88 -2.56
CA ALA A 260 4.71 -2.97 -1.46
C ALA A 260 3.41 -3.33 -0.74
N ALA A 261 3.38 -3.14 0.58
CA ALA A 261 2.14 -3.19 1.34
C ALA A 261 1.17 -2.11 0.87
N ALA A 262 -0.12 -2.40 0.97
CA ALA A 262 -1.17 -1.43 0.71
C ALA A 262 -1.44 -0.52 1.90
N GLY A 263 -2.02 0.64 1.61
CA GLY A 263 -2.56 1.56 2.61
C GLY A 263 -3.88 1.06 3.17
N ASN A 264 -4.09 1.36 4.45
CA ASN A 264 -5.37 1.10 5.13
C ASN A 264 -6.40 2.16 4.76
N ALA A 265 -7.68 1.81 4.77
CA ALA A 265 -8.73 2.83 4.85
C ALA A 265 -8.82 3.39 6.28
N THR A 266 -9.12 4.69 6.38
CA THR A 266 -9.23 5.42 7.64
C THR A 266 -10.65 5.35 8.19
N ASP A 267 -10.78 5.67 9.49
CA ASP A 267 -12.10 5.83 10.08
C ASP A 267 -12.74 7.14 9.62
N LEU A 268 -14.05 7.11 9.42
CA LEU A 268 -14.84 8.25 8.96
C LEU A 268 -16.10 8.41 9.82
N THR A 269 -16.29 9.60 10.38
CA THR A 269 -17.54 9.97 11.05
C THR A 269 -18.41 10.82 10.13
N VAL A 270 -19.69 10.49 10.01
CA VAL A 270 -20.69 11.20 9.21
C VAL A 270 -21.85 11.57 10.13
N ASN A 271 -21.98 12.85 10.47
CA ASN A 271 -23.04 13.34 11.34
C ASN A 271 -23.97 14.26 10.56
N VAL A 272 -25.25 13.90 10.47
CA VAL A 272 -26.21 14.62 9.64
C VAL A 272 -27.49 14.89 10.42
N GLN A 273 -28.14 16.04 10.24
CA GLN A 273 -29.45 16.21 10.87
C GLN A 273 -30.54 15.42 10.13
N HIS A 274 -30.69 15.62 8.83
CA HIS A 274 -31.68 14.96 7.98
C HIS A 274 -31.03 14.23 6.80
N VAL A 275 -31.38 12.95 6.59
CA VAL A 275 -30.86 12.16 5.46
C VAL A 275 -32.01 11.58 4.65
N THR A 276 -31.95 11.71 3.32
CA THR A 276 -32.99 11.17 2.43
C THR A 276 -32.42 10.61 1.14
N GLY A 277 -33.23 9.78 0.46
CA GLY A 277 -32.86 9.11 -0.78
C GLY A 277 -31.97 7.89 -0.55
N GLU A 278 -31.17 7.54 -1.55
CA GLU A 278 -30.36 6.32 -1.57
C GLU A 278 -28.86 6.65 -1.57
N ILE A 279 -28.14 6.07 -0.62
CA ILE A 279 -26.72 6.36 -0.35
C ILE A 279 -25.96 5.07 -0.14
N GLY A 280 -24.91 4.87 -0.95
CA GLY A 280 -23.88 3.86 -0.72
C GLY A 280 -22.85 4.33 0.31
N ALA A 281 -22.46 3.43 1.21
CA ALA A 281 -21.34 3.64 2.13
C ALA A 281 -20.36 2.47 2.03
N SER A 282 -19.11 2.75 1.66
CA SER A 282 -18.09 1.72 1.41
C SER A 282 -16.80 1.98 2.20
N ALA A 283 -16.30 0.98 2.94
CA ALA A 283 -14.98 0.99 3.56
C ALA A 283 -14.09 -0.06 2.90
N LEU A 284 -13.02 0.38 2.23
CA LEU A 284 -12.24 -0.46 1.31
C LEU A 284 -10.74 -0.38 1.63
N GLY A 285 -10.14 -1.47 2.07
CA GLY A 285 -8.68 -1.58 2.16
C GLY A 285 -8.04 -1.60 0.77
N GLY A 286 -6.79 -1.14 0.66
CA GLY A 286 -6.04 -1.24 -0.60
C GLY A 286 -5.47 -2.65 -0.84
N ASN A 287 -5.31 -3.07 -2.09
CA ASN A 287 -4.70 -4.37 -2.40
C ASN A 287 -3.18 -4.30 -2.37
N GLY A 288 -2.53 -5.31 -1.77
CA GLY A 288 -1.08 -5.42 -1.73
C GLY A 288 -0.48 -5.57 -3.14
N GLY A 289 0.74 -5.07 -3.32
CA GLY A 289 1.46 -5.21 -4.59
C GLY A 289 1.92 -6.65 -4.82
N ASN A 290 1.94 -7.11 -6.06
CA ASN A 290 2.48 -8.42 -6.38
C ASN A 290 4.02 -8.39 -6.32
N GLY A 291 4.66 -9.47 -5.90
CA GLY A 291 6.11 -9.63 -5.96
C GLY A 291 6.62 -9.79 -7.39
N GLY A 292 7.79 -9.23 -7.66
CA GLY A 292 8.48 -9.32 -8.94
C GLY A 292 9.03 -10.73 -9.20
N ARG A 293 9.14 -11.13 -10.46
CA ARG A 293 9.73 -12.41 -10.84
C ARG A 293 11.24 -12.38 -10.62
N GLY A 294 11.82 -13.51 -10.23
CA GLY A 294 13.27 -13.67 -10.20
C GLY A 294 13.86 -13.76 -11.61
N GLY A 295 15.05 -13.22 -11.79
CA GLY A 295 15.79 -13.26 -13.04
C GLY A 295 16.28 -14.66 -13.37
N MET A 296 16.31 -15.01 -14.65
CA MET A 296 16.88 -16.29 -15.09
C MET A 296 18.39 -16.32 -14.84
N GLY A 297 18.94 -17.47 -14.48
CA GLY A 297 20.38 -17.68 -14.42
C GLY A 297 21.03 -17.70 -15.80
N GLY A 298 22.22 -17.13 -15.92
CA GLY A 298 23.00 -17.16 -17.15
C GLY A 298 23.49 -18.56 -17.47
N TRP A 299 23.65 -18.90 -18.74
CA TRP A 299 24.13 -20.23 -19.13
C TRP A 299 25.64 -20.32 -18.92
N GLY A 300 26.17 -21.51 -18.64
CA GLY A 300 27.62 -21.73 -18.61
C GLY A 300 28.22 -21.73 -20.02
N GLY A 301 29.40 -21.15 -20.18
CA GLY A 301 30.15 -21.19 -21.43
C GLY A 301 30.66 -22.59 -21.76
N LYS A 302 30.74 -22.95 -23.04
CA LYS A 302 31.35 -24.21 -23.48
C LYS A 302 32.85 -24.21 -23.17
N GLY A 303 33.41 -25.35 -22.79
CA GLY A 303 34.88 -25.53 -22.76
C GLY A 303 35.48 -25.50 -24.16
N GLY A 304 36.69 -24.94 -24.28
CA GLY A 304 37.46 -24.93 -25.52
C GLY A 304 37.97 -26.33 -25.86
N ASP A 305 38.03 -26.66 -27.13
CA ASP A 305 38.51 -27.96 -27.59
C ASP A 305 40.02 -28.12 -27.35
N GLY A 306 40.49 -29.33 -27.08
CA GLY A 306 41.91 -29.61 -26.84
C GLY A 306 42.73 -29.59 -28.14
N GLY A 307 43.96 -29.07 -28.07
CA GLY A 307 44.85 -29.05 -29.23
C GLY A 307 45.13 -30.46 -29.77
N ASN A 308 44.97 -30.63 -31.08
CA ASN A 308 45.17 -31.94 -31.72
C ASN A 308 46.63 -32.39 -31.64
N GLY A 309 46.83 -33.69 -31.43
CA GLY A 309 48.11 -34.35 -31.59
C GLY A 309 48.46 -34.56 -33.06
N THR A 310 49.74 -34.78 -33.34
CA THR A 310 50.28 -35.13 -34.65
C THR A 310 50.96 -36.50 -34.56
N ALA A 311 51.64 -36.94 -35.62
CA ALA A 311 52.39 -38.20 -35.58
C ALA A 311 53.52 -38.19 -34.52
N LYS A 312 54.00 -37.02 -34.11
CA LYS A 312 55.10 -36.88 -33.14
C LYS A 312 54.75 -36.07 -31.89
N CYS A 313 53.61 -35.37 -31.86
CA CYS A 313 53.11 -34.63 -30.70
C CYS A 313 51.88 -35.28 -30.10
N SER A 314 51.84 -35.40 -28.77
CA SER A 314 50.63 -35.83 -28.05
C SER A 314 49.51 -34.79 -28.21
N PRO A 315 48.24 -35.20 -28.17
CA PRO A 315 47.13 -34.27 -27.99
C PRO A 315 47.05 -33.78 -26.55
N GLU A 316 46.43 -32.62 -26.37
CA GLU A 316 46.18 -32.04 -25.05
C GLU A 316 44.69 -32.10 -24.66
N ALA A 317 44.43 -31.91 -23.36
CA ALA A 317 43.09 -31.95 -22.81
C ALA A 317 42.22 -30.79 -23.31
N ALA A 318 40.93 -31.05 -23.46
CA ALA A 318 39.94 -30.00 -23.62
C ALA A 318 39.75 -29.21 -22.33
N GLY A 319 38.98 -28.12 -22.41
CA GLY A 319 38.45 -27.38 -21.27
C GLY A 319 37.12 -27.94 -20.75
N ASN A 320 36.84 -27.74 -19.46
CA ASN A 320 35.53 -28.02 -18.88
C ASN A 320 34.50 -26.99 -19.36
N GLY A 321 33.22 -27.39 -19.38
CA GLY A 321 32.15 -26.41 -19.50
C GLY A 321 32.02 -25.60 -18.21
N GLY A 322 31.67 -24.32 -18.34
CA GLY A 322 31.34 -23.47 -17.20
C GLY A 322 30.00 -23.86 -16.59
N ASN A 323 29.80 -23.63 -15.31
CA ASN A 323 28.51 -23.92 -14.66
C ASN A 323 27.44 -22.92 -15.07
N GLY A 324 26.18 -23.36 -15.11
CA GLY A 324 25.05 -22.46 -15.21
C GLY A 324 24.92 -21.59 -13.96
N GLY A 325 24.55 -20.34 -14.12
CA GLY A 325 24.19 -19.46 -13.01
C GLY A 325 22.85 -19.86 -12.41
N ASN A 326 22.68 -19.69 -11.10
CA ASN A 326 21.38 -19.94 -10.47
C ASN A 326 20.34 -18.91 -10.92
N GLY A 327 19.07 -19.29 -10.91
CA GLY A 327 17.97 -18.34 -11.04
C GLY A 327 17.83 -17.50 -9.77
N GLY A 328 17.38 -16.26 -9.93
CA GLY A 328 17.02 -15.40 -8.81
C GLY A 328 15.70 -15.85 -8.19
N ASN A 329 15.53 -15.66 -6.89
CA ASN A 329 14.23 -15.89 -6.24
C ASN A 329 13.23 -14.81 -6.67
N GLY A 330 11.95 -15.14 -6.69
CA GLY A 330 10.87 -14.15 -6.81
C GLY A 330 10.70 -13.36 -5.53
N GLY A 331 10.25 -12.11 -5.65
CA GLY A 331 9.90 -11.27 -4.50
C GLY A 331 8.59 -11.71 -3.86
N ASN A 332 8.40 -11.40 -2.58
CA ASN A 332 7.18 -11.67 -1.85
C ASN A 332 6.07 -10.70 -2.26
N GLY A 333 4.81 -11.10 -2.09
CA GLY A 333 3.66 -10.22 -2.24
C GLY A 333 3.54 -9.27 -1.05
N GLY A 334 3.05 -8.06 -1.30
CA GLY A 334 2.76 -7.07 -0.27
C GLY A 334 1.48 -7.41 0.49
N ARG A 335 1.42 -7.04 1.77
CA ARG A 335 0.21 -7.20 2.58
C ARG A 335 -0.94 -6.29 2.09
N GLY A 336 -2.16 -6.79 2.11
CA GLY A 336 -3.39 -6.02 1.85
C GLY A 336 -3.74 -5.09 3.03
N GLY A 337 -4.34 -3.95 2.71
CA GLY A 337 -4.72 -2.92 3.67
C GLY A 337 -5.96 -3.29 4.46
N ASP A 338 -5.99 -2.91 5.74
CA ASP A 338 -7.18 -3.03 6.56
C ASP A 338 -8.25 -2.04 6.07
N SER A 339 -9.53 -2.41 6.12
CA SER A 339 -10.62 -1.44 5.94
C SER A 339 -10.87 -0.66 7.22
N GLY A 340 -11.20 0.62 7.07
CA GLY A 340 -11.59 1.50 8.17
C GLY A 340 -13.03 1.24 8.64
N ASN A 341 -13.43 1.94 9.70
CA ASN A 341 -14.82 1.95 10.13
C ASN A 341 -15.52 3.22 9.62
N ILE A 342 -16.83 3.14 9.35
CA ILE A 342 -17.64 4.30 9.02
C ILE A 342 -18.77 4.41 10.04
N TYR A 343 -18.92 5.58 10.66
CA TYR A 343 -19.97 5.87 11.63
C TYR A 343 -20.92 6.90 11.04
N ILE A 344 -22.11 6.46 10.64
CA ILE A 344 -23.14 7.33 10.08
C ILE A 344 -24.22 7.55 11.13
N ASN A 345 -24.36 8.79 11.58
CA ASN A 345 -25.36 9.20 12.55
C ASN A 345 -26.27 10.26 11.95
N PHE A 346 -27.58 10.06 12.11
CA PHE A 346 -28.58 11.03 11.71
C PHE A 346 -29.77 11.12 12.67
N SER A 347 -30.38 12.31 12.76
CA SER A 347 -31.49 12.58 13.69
C SER A 347 -32.87 12.40 13.06
N ASP A 348 -32.98 12.59 11.74
CA ASP A 348 -34.24 12.59 11.00
C ASP A 348 -34.05 12.07 9.57
N GLY A 349 -35.17 11.67 8.94
CA GLY A 349 -35.22 11.11 7.60
C GLY A 349 -35.33 9.58 7.56
N ASP A 350 -35.46 9.04 6.35
CA ASP A 350 -35.63 7.61 6.08
C ASP A 350 -34.83 7.20 4.83
N PRO A 351 -33.49 7.19 4.89
CA PRO A 351 -32.67 6.87 3.75
C PRO A 351 -32.59 5.37 3.49
N VAL A 352 -32.42 5.00 2.22
CA VAL A 352 -31.97 3.66 1.83
C VAL A 352 -30.45 3.65 1.87
N LEU A 353 -29.88 2.94 2.84
CA LEU A 353 -28.44 2.80 2.99
C LEU A 353 -27.97 1.44 2.50
N GLN A 354 -27.16 1.44 1.45
CA GLN A 354 -26.45 0.24 1.00
C GLN A 354 -25.02 0.28 1.54
N VAL A 355 -24.58 -0.75 2.25
CA VAL A 355 -23.26 -0.72 2.91
C VAL A 355 -22.34 -1.83 2.45
N MET A 356 -21.05 -1.52 2.34
CA MET A 356 -20.01 -2.47 1.96
C MET A 356 -18.73 -2.25 2.77
N SER A 357 -18.17 -3.32 3.30
CA SER A 357 -16.86 -3.26 3.97
C SER A 357 -16.01 -4.42 3.49
N LEU A 358 -14.87 -4.11 2.87
CA LEU A 358 -13.96 -5.08 2.28
C LEU A 358 -12.52 -4.75 2.66
N ASN A 359 -11.81 -5.75 3.17
CA ASN A 359 -10.37 -5.66 3.34
C ASN A 359 -9.66 -5.70 1.98
N GLY A 360 -8.42 -5.19 1.98
CA GLY A 360 -7.51 -5.37 0.88
C GLY A 360 -6.99 -6.79 0.80
N LEU A 361 -6.85 -7.31 -0.40
CA LEU A 361 -6.24 -8.63 -0.62
C LEU A 361 -4.72 -8.51 -0.62
N GLY A 362 -4.05 -9.52 -0.10
CA GLY A 362 -2.60 -9.67 -0.21
C GLY A 362 -2.16 -9.86 -1.66
N GLY A 363 -0.98 -9.34 -1.99
CA GLY A 363 -0.36 -9.50 -3.30
C GLY A 363 0.14 -10.92 -3.53
N GLU A 364 0.20 -11.37 -4.78
CA GLU A 364 0.79 -12.66 -5.11
C GLU A 364 2.32 -12.60 -5.00
N GLY A 365 2.93 -13.69 -4.52
CA GLY A 365 4.38 -13.86 -4.56
C GLY A 365 4.89 -14.13 -5.99
N GLY A 366 6.00 -13.48 -6.33
CA GLY A 366 6.69 -13.58 -7.61
C GLY A 366 7.25 -14.98 -7.86
N LYS A 367 7.29 -15.40 -9.13
CA LYS A 367 7.90 -16.68 -9.51
C LYS A 367 9.42 -16.60 -9.43
N GLY A 368 10.08 -17.67 -8.99
CA GLY A 368 11.54 -17.79 -9.12
C GLY A 368 11.98 -17.89 -10.58
N GLY A 369 13.17 -17.38 -10.87
CA GLY A 369 13.83 -17.52 -12.16
C GLY A 369 14.42 -18.92 -12.32
N TRP A 370 14.53 -19.40 -13.55
CA TRP A 370 15.12 -20.70 -13.81
C TRP A 370 16.65 -20.65 -13.73
N GLY A 371 17.26 -21.75 -13.29
CA GLY A 371 18.70 -21.95 -13.35
C GLY A 371 19.20 -22.03 -14.80
N GLY A 372 20.38 -21.47 -15.04
CA GLY A 372 21.06 -21.57 -16.32
C GLY A 372 21.55 -22.99 -16.58
N VAL A 373 21.60 -23.38 -17.85
CA VAL A 373 22.17 -24.68 -18.24
C VAL A 373 23.69 -24.61 -18.15
N GLY A 374 24.34 -25.65 -17.62
CA GLY A 374 25.79 -25.75 -17.61
C GLY A 374 26.38 -26.01 -19.01
N GLY A 375 27.53 -25.41 -19.28
CA GLY A 375 28.23 -25.49 -20.56
C GLY A 375 28.71 -26.91 -20.85
N GLN A 376 28.78 -27.25 -22.13
CA GLN A 376 29.35 -28.53 -22.55
C GLN A 376 30.89 -28.51 -22.42
N PRO A 377 31.54 -29.66 -22.15
CA PRO A 377 32.98 -29.73 -22.23
C PRO A 377 33.46 -29.53 -23.67
N GLY A 378 34.71 -29.09 -23.83
CA GLY A 378 35.37 -29.12 -25.13
C GLY A 378 35.66 -30.55 -25.59
N GLU A 379 35.82 -30.72 -26.89
CA GLU A 379 36.16 -32.01 -27.47
C GLU A 379 37.68 -32.25 -27.41
N SER A 380 38.09 -33.49 -27.12
CA SER A 380 39.48 -33.91 -27.25
C SER A 380 39.67 -34.79 -28.49
N SER A 381 40.84 -34.70 -29.13
CA SER A 381 41.13 -35.51 -30.31
C SER A 381 41.11 -37.02 -29.99
N LYS A 382 40.69 -37.86 -30.95
CA LYS A 382 40.44 -39.31 -30.81
C LYS A 382 41.61 -40.18 -30.29
N PHE A 383 42.78 -39.61 -30.02
CA PHE A 383 44.00 -40.30 -29.60
C PHE A 383 44.44 -39.95 -28.17
N GLY A 384 43.60 -40.25 -27.17
CA GLY A 384 44.04 -40.28 -25.77
C GLY A 384 43.96 -38.96 -24.98
N GLY A 385 43.23 -37.96 -25.47
CA GLY A 385 42.88 -36.80 -24.66
C GLY A 385 41.92 -37.15 -23.51
N ILE A 386 42.01 -36.42 -22.39
CA ILE A 386 41.11 -36.59 -21.25
C ILE A 386 39.82 -35.82 -21.54
N ASN A 387 38.68 -36.51 -21.58
CA ASN A 387 37.36 -35.88 -21.64
C ASN A 387 37.12 -35.05 -20.37
N ARG A 388 36.63 -33.83 -20.54
CA ARG A 388 36.32 -32.91 -19.45
C ARG A 388 34.86 -32.97 -19.02
N TYR A 389 34.57 -32.35 -17.88
CA TYR A 389 33.25 -32.40 -17.28
C TYR A 389 32.35 -31.32 -17.89
N GLN A 390 31.09 -31.68 -18.09
CA GLN A 390 30.02 -30.72 -18.33
C GLN A 390 29.86 -29.85 -17.09
N GLY A 391 29.57 -28.56 -17.28
CA GLY A 391 29.20 -27.70 -16.19
C GLY A 391 27.86 -28.11 -15.56
N ASP A 392 27.71 -27.86 -14.27
CA ASP A 392 26.47 -28.14 -13.57
C ASP A 392 25.36 -27.17 -13.99
N TYR A 393 24.11 -27.62 -13.92
CA TYR A 393 22.95 -26.73 -14.05
C TYR A 393 22.88 -25.81 -12.83
N GLY A 394 22.50 -24.57 -13.07
CA GLY A 394 22.08 -23.67 -12.01
C GLY A 394 20.81 -24.18 -11.34
N ILE A 395 20.62 -23.79 -10.09
CA ILE A 395 19.41 -24.11 -9.32
C ILE A 395 18.34 -23.06 -9.63
N ASP A 396 17.09 -23.49 -9.80
CA ASP A 396 15.94 -22.60 -9.92
C ASP A 396 15.75 -21.78 -8.64
N GLY A 397 15.37 -20.52 -8.82
CA GLY A 397 14.99 -19.65 -7.72
C GLY A 397 13.68 -20.10 -7.07
N LEU A 398 13.52 -19.75 -5.80
CA LEU A 398 12.29 -19.98 -5.04
C LEU A 398 11.20 -19.00 -5.46
N ARG A 399 9.94 -19.42 -5.35
CA ARG A 399 8.78 -18.53 -5.44
C ARG A 399 8.71 -17.69 -4.17
N GLY A 400 8.35 -16.42 -4.30
CA GLY A 400 7.99 -15.57 -3.18
C GLY A 400 6.67 -15.99 -2.52
N GLU A 401 6.49 -15.58 -1.28
CA GLU A 401 5.30 -15.84 -0.48
C GLU A 401 4.15 -14.90 -0.88
N PHE A 402 2.92 -15.33 -0.60
CA PHE A 402 1.76 -14.44 -0.72
C PHE A 402 1.76 -13.44 0.43
N GLY A 403 1.32 -12.21 0.16
CA GLY A 403 1.02 -11.27 1.23
C GLY A 403 -0.24 -11.68 2.00
N ASP A 404 -0.30 -11.32 3.27
CA ASP A 404 -1.51 -11.49 4.07
C ASP A 404 -2.62 -10.54 3.59
N ASP A 405 -3.87 -10.97 3.74
CA ASP A 405 -5.03 -10.11 3.58
C ASP A 405 -5.15 -9.10 4.74
N GLY A 406 -5.76 -7.95 4.48
CA GLY A 406 -6.10 -6.98 5.51
C GLY A 406 -7.29 -7.43 6.39
N ILE A 407 -7.56 -6.66 7.44
CA ILE A 407 -8.70 -6.87 8.34
C ILE A 407 -9.93 -6.10 7.83
N THR A 408 -11.11 -6.72 7.90
CA THR A 408 -12.38 -6.09 7.53
C THR A 408 -12.89 -5.16 8.65
N GLY A 409 -13.11 -3.89 8.33
CA GLY A 409 -13.73 -2.90 9.21
C GLY A 409 -15.25 -3.01 9.25
N LYS A 410 -15.89 -2.09 9.97
CA LYS A 410 -17.33 -2.12 10.26
C LYS A 410 -18.01 -0.81 9.91
N ILE A 411 -19.27 -0.88 9.52
CA ILE A 411 -20.11 0.28 9.27
C ILE A 411 -21.21 0.33 10.32
N TYR A 412 -21.34 1.47 10.99
CA TYR A 412 -22.31 1.72 12.05
C TYR A 412 -23.31 2.77 11.61
N ILE A 413 -24.60 2.47 11.78
CA ILE A 413 -25.70 3.38 11.52
C ILE A 413 -26.39 3.68 12.86
N ASN A 414 -26.35 4.93 13.32
CA ASN A 414 -26.91 5.36 14.61
C ASN A 414 -26.48 4.44 15.77
N GLY A 415 -25.18 4.12 15.84
CA GLY A 415 -24.60 3.24 16.87
C GLY A 415 -24.86 1.74 16.68
N HIS A 416 -25.48 1.31 15.59
CA HIS A 416 -25.73 -0.11 15.32
C HIS A 416 -24.92 -0.61 14.12
N GLU A 417 -24.18 -1.71 14.31
CA GLU A 417 -23.42 -2.33 13.22
C GLU A 417 -24.38 -2.80 12.11
N ARG A 418 -24.12 -2.34 10.88
CA ARG A 418 -24.80 -2.80 9.67
C ARG A 418 -23.87 -3.74 8.92
N LYS A 419 -24.32 -4.98 8.73
CA LYS A 419 -23.57 -5.98 7.95
C LYS A 419 -23.52 -5.57 6.50
N SER A 420 -22.37 -5.83 5.86
CA SER A 420 -22.19 -5.63 4.43
C SER A 420 -23.30 -6.33 3.65
N ASP A 421 -23.95 -5.59 2.76
CA ASP A 421 -24.84 -6.18 1.77
C ASP A 421 -23.94 -7.04 0.86
N ARG A 422 -24.28 -8.33 0.69
CA ARG A 422 -23.51 -9.23 -0.18
C ARG A 422 -23.71 -8.90 -1.65
#